data_AF-A0AAW9KBS1-F1
#
_entry.id   AF-A0AAW9KBS1-F1
#
_cell.length_a   1.000
_cell.length_b   1.000
_cell.length_c   1.000
_cell.angle_alpha   90.00
_cell.angle_beta   90.00
_cell.angle_gamma   90.00
#
_symmetry.space_group_name_H-M   'P 1'
#
loop_
_entity.id
_entity.type
_entity.pdbx_description
1 polymer ?
#
loop_
_entity_poly.entity_id
_entity_poly.type
_entity_poly.pdbx_seq_one_letter_code
_entity_poly.pdbx_strand_id
1 'polypeptide(L)'
;MVTEAGFITIPHYIKNLVVKKMELYDYQPDGFVVKGTKNECGLEQNLIKIKRFTENHNGFYELVSIDENEAIVCVTGSVGLQFEKILKEMEVELSGKQVELFSGVN
;
A
#
# COMPACT_ATOMS: atom_id res chain seq x y z
N MET A 1 15.91 -5.62 8.41
CA MET A 1 17.01 -4.64 8.51
C MET A 1 16.36 -3.32 8.92
N VAL A 2 16.62 -2.82 10.13
CA VAL A 2 16.04 -1.58 10.69
C VAL A 2 17.07 -0.46 10.49
N THR A 3 16.68 0.73 10.03
CA THR A 3 17.63 1.86 9.87
C THR A 3 17.21 3.12 10.62
N GLU A 4 18.25 3.94 10.86
CA GLU A 4 18.50 5.25 11.51
C GLU A 4 17.51 5.94 12.46
N ALA A 5 16.28 5.49 12.62
CA ALA A 5 15.37 6.02 13.63
C ALA A 5 14.39 4.96 14.19
N GLY A 6 14.72 3.66 14.04
CA GLY A 6 13.83 2.57 14.43
C GLY A 6 12.67 2.32 13.46
N PHE A 7 12.67 3.01 12.31
CA PHE A 7 11.66 2.82 11.26
C PHE A 7 12.09 1.75 10.26
N ILE A 8 11.11 1.02 9.75
CA ILE A 8 11.32 0.02 8.69
C ILE A 8 11.57 0.76 7.39
N THR A 9 12.69 0.45 6.72
CA THR A 9 12.91 0.89 5.34
C THR A 9 12.09 0.03 4.40
N ILE A 10 11.16 0.64 3.67
CA ILE A 10 10.38 -0.06 2.64
C ILE A 10 11.23 -0.19 1.37
N PRO A 11 11.59 -1.42 0.93
CA PRO A 11 12.32 -1.62 -0.31
C PRO A 11 11.54 -1.11 -1.52
N HIS A 12 12.25 -0.67 -2.56
CA HIS A 12 11.62 -0.07 -3.74
C HIS A 12 10.55 -0.97 -4.39
N TYR A 13 10.75 -2.28 -4.42
CA TYR A 13 9.77 -3.22 -4.97
C TYR A 13 8.47 -3.29 -4.15
N ILE A 14 8.54 -3.17 -2.81
CA ILE A 14 7.36 -3.09 -1.94
C ILE A 14 6.70 -1.74 -2.09
N LYS A 15 7.48 -0.65 -2.13
CA LYS A 15 6.93 0.70 -2.36
C LYS A 15 6.14 0.73 -3.67
N ASN A 16 6.69 0.19 -4.76
CA ASN A 16 6.00 0.11 -6.05
C ASN A 16 4.73 -0.76 -5.98
N LEU A 17 4.75 -1.84 -5.21
CA LEU A 17 3.57 -2.67 -5.00
C LEU A 17 2.46 -1.90 -4.27
N VAL A 18 2.80 -1.23 -3.17
CA VAL A 18 1.86 -0.40 -2.39
C VAL A 18 1.28 0.70 -3.28
N VAL A 19 2.14 1.46 -3.95
CA VAL A 19 1.73 2.56 -4.83
C VAL A 19 0.82 2.13 -5.97
N LYS A 20 1.13 1.00 -6.63
CA LYS A 20 0.41 0.60 -7.86
C LYS A 20 -0.80 -0.28 -7.61
N LYS A 21 -0.85 -0.97 -6.48
CA LYS A 21 -1.80 -2.07 -6.25
C LYS A 21 -2.53 -1.93 -4.92
N MET A 22 -2.26 -0.92 -4.10
CA MET A 22 -2.95 -0.74 -2.83
C MET A 22 -3.65 0.61 -2.73
N GLU A 23 -4.76 0.61 -2.01
CA GLU A 23 -5.55 1.79 -1.67
C GLU A 23 -5.96 1.69 -0.20
N LEU A 24 -6.22 2.84 0.45
CA LEU A 24 -6.74 2.86 1.81
C LEU A 24 -8.17 2.32 1.82
N TYR A 25 -8.52 1.56 2.85
CA TYR A 25 -9.88 1.09 3.07
C TYR A 25 -10.54 1.89 4.19
N ASP A 26 -11.28 2.94 3.83
CA ASP A 26 -11.82 3.94 4.76
C ASP A 26 -12.72 3.39 5.87
N TYR A 27 -13.28 2.19 5.68
CA TYR A 27 -14.19 1.55 6.64
C TYR A 27 -13.46 0.79 7.76
N GLN A 28 -12.15 0.61 7.67
CA GLN A 28 -11.38 -0.11 8.68
C GLN A 28 -10.03 0.58 8.96
N PRO A 29 -9.74 0.93 10.23
CA PRO A 29 -8.40 1.38 10.59
C PRO A 29 -7.40 0.26 10.27
N ASP A 30 -6.27 0.62 9.65
CA ASP A 30 -5.24 -0.30 9.16
C ASP A 30 -5.69 -1.22 8.01
N GLY A 31 -6.83 -0.93 7.38
CA GLY A 31 -7.37 -1.63 6.23
C GLY A 31 -6.82 -1.12 4.91
N PHE A 32 -6.52 -2.05 4.00
CA PHE A 32 -6.07 -1.76 2.65
C PHE A 32 -6.82 -2.62 1.63
N VAL A 33 -7.19 -2.01 0.51
CA VAL A 33 -7.64 -2.74 -0.68
C VAL A 33 -6.41 -3.07 -1.51
N VAL A 34 -6.25 -4.34 -1.90
CA VAL A 34 -5.18 -4.83 -2.77
C VAL A 34 -5.78 -5.26 -4.09
N LYS A 35 -5.32 -4.66 -5.19
CA LYS A 35 -5.79 -4.94 -6.54
C LYS A 35 -4.88 -5.93 -7.25
N GLY A 36 -5.50 -6.88 -7.94
CA GLY A 36 -4.90 -7.77 -8.92
C GLY A 36 -5.20 -7.27 -10.33
N THR A 37 -4.32 -7.58 -11.27
CA THR A 37 -4.56 -7.35 -12.70
C THR A 37 -4.35 -8.65 -13.43
N LYS A 38 -5.28 -9.04 -14.32
CA LYS A 38 -5.18 -10.29 -15.11
C LYS A 38 -3.87 -10.43 -15.90
N ASN A 39 -3.19 -9.31 -16.22
CA ASN A 39 -1.97 -9.27 -17.04
C ASN A 39 -0.65 -9.12 -16.26
N GLU A 40 -0.66 -8.87 -14.94
CA GLU A 40 0.56 -8.82 -14.11
C GLU A 40 0.35 -9.74 -12.91
N CYS A 41 1.32 -10.62 -12.62
CA CYS A 41 1.47 -11.38 -11.36
C CYS A 41 0.25 -11.28 -10.43
N GLY A 42 -0.71 -12.21 -10.58
CA GLY A 42 -2.09 -12.07 -10.09
C GLY A 42 -2.25 -11.70 -8.61
N LEU A 43 -3.48 -11.37 -8.20
CA LEU A 43 -3.85 -10.90 -6.86
C LEU A 43 -3.14 -11.69 -5.73
N GLU A 44 -3.15 -13.01 -5.81
CA GLU A 44 -2.49 -13.90 -4.84
C GLU A 44 -0.99 -13.60 -4.66
N GLN A 45 -0.26 -13.29 -5.73
CA GLN A 45 1.16 -12.97 -5.65
C GLN A 45 1.40 -11.63 -4.95
N ASN A 46 0.52 -10.66 -5.16
CA ASN A 46 0.58 -9.37 -4.44
C ASN A 46 0.34 -9.60 -2.94
N LEU A 47 -0.68 -10.38 -2.60
CA LEU A 47 -0.99 -10.75 -1.22
C LEU A 47 0.16 -11.51 -0.55
N ILE A 48 0.77 -12.48 -1.24
CA ILE A 48 1.93 -13.22 -0.72
C ILE A 48 3.11 -12.30 -0.44
N LYS A 49 3.41 -11.35 -1.35
CA LYS A 49 4.51 -10.39 -1.17
C LYS A 49 4.26 -9.48 0.02
N ILE A 50 3.03 -8.95 0.16
CA ILE A 50 2.62 -8.08 1.27
C ILE A 50 2.71 -8.84 2.59
N LYS A 51 2.11 -10.04 2.65
CA LYS A 51 2.12 -10.91 3.83
C LYS A 51 3.54 -11.20 4.30
N ARG A 52 4.39 -11.73 3.40
CA ARG A 52 5.78 -12.07 3.72
C ARG A 52 6.57 -10.86 4.20
N PHE A 53 6.40 -9.72 3.53
CA PHE A 53 7.10 -8.50 3.95
C PHE A 53 6.66 -8.06 5.35
N THR A 54 5.35 -8.07 5.60
CA THR A 54 4.75 -7.67 6.87
C THR A 54 5.25 -8.55 8.01
N GLU A 55 5.13 -9.87 7.87
CA GLU A 55 5.53 -10.84 8.89
C GLU A 55 7.05 -10.81 9.14
N ASN A 56 7.87 -10.65 8.10
CA ASN A 56 9.33 -10.53 8.23
C ASN A 56 9.79 -9.26 8.95
N HIS A 57 8.91 -8.28 9.11
CA HIS A 57 9.20 -7.03 9.80
C HIS A 57 8.34 -6.85 11.06
N ASN A 58 7.89 -7.96 11.67
CA ASN A 58 7.10 -7.98 12.91
C ASN A 58 5.78 -7.20 12.83
N GLY A 59 5.23 -7.01 11.63
CA GLY A 59 3.86 -6.55 11.44
C GLY A 59 2.88 -7.72 11.52
N PHE A 60 1.60 -7.41 11.66
CA PHE A 60 0.52 -8.40 11.57
C PHE A 60 -0.22 -8.23 10.25
N TYR A 61 -0.49 -9.35 9.59
CA TYR A 61 -1.21 -9.42 8.32
C TYR A 61 -2.45 -10.30 8.49
N GLU A 62 -3.60 -9.78 8.09
CA GLU A 62 -4.86 -10.51 8.05
C GLU A 62 -5.55 -10.31 6.71
N LEU A 63 -6.03 -11.40 6.10
CA LEU A 63 -6.88 -11.34 4.93
C LEU A 63 -8.33 -11.30 5.40
N VAL A 64 -9.03 -10.19 5.15
CA VAL A 64 -10.43 -9.98 5.58
C VAL A 64 -11.40 -10.52 4.54
N SER A 65 -11.17 -10.19 3.27
CA SER A 65 -12.03 -10.61 2.16
C SER A 65 -11.20 -10.74 0.89
N ILE A 66 -11.64 -11.61 -0.02
CA ILE A 66 -11.02 -11.81 -1.33
C ILE A 66 -12.10 -12.02 -2.39
N ASP A 67 -11.94 -11.33 -3.51
CA ASP A 67 -12.74 -11.45 -4.73
C ASP A 67 -11.80 -11.67 -5.93
N GLU A 68 -12.32 -11.80 -7.15
CA GLU A 68 -11.57 -12.19 -8.34
C GLU A 68 -10.37 -11.28 -8.64
N ASN A 69 -10.50 -9.98 -8.41
CA ASN A 69 -9.46 -9.00 -8.75
C ASN A 69 -9.08 -8.08 -7.58
N GLU A 70 -9.72 -8.21 -6.42
CA GLU A 70 -9.46 -7.35 -5.27
C GLU A 70 -9.51 -8.13 -3.97
N ALA A 71 -8.76 -7.69 -2.97
CA ALA A 71 -8.79 -8.26 -1.63
C ALA A 71 -8.71 -7.15 -0.59
N ILE A 72 -9.40 -7.33 0.52
CA ILE A 72 -9.30 -6.46 1.69
C ILE A 72 -8.37 -7.14 2.68
N VAL A 73 -7.31 -6.43 3.08
CA VAL A 73 -6.33 -6.90 4.05
C VAL A 73 -6.17 -5.90 5.17
N CYS A 74 -5.82 -6.39 6.36
CA CYS A 74 -5.36 -5.56 7.46
C CYS A 74 -3.87 -5.75 7.63
N VAL A 75 -3.15 -4.62 7.71
CA VAL A 75 -1.72 -4.61 7.94
C VAL A 75 -1.46 -3.67 9.11
N THR A 76 -1.12 -4.23 10.27
CA THR A 76 -0.90 -3.45 11.48
C THR A 76 0.58 -3.41 11.88
N GLY A 77 0.89 -2.54 12.84
CA GLY A 77 2.25 -2.28 13.30
C GLY A 77 2.99 -1.27 12.42
N SER A 78 4.31 -1.21 12.55
CA SER A 78 5.13 -0.21 11.86
C SER A 78 5.10 -0.36 10.33
N VAL A 79 4.82 -1.56 9.81
CA VAL A 79 4.64 -1.78 8.36
C VAL A 79 3.37 -1.08 7.85
N GLY A 80 2.24 -1.25 8.54
CA GLY A 80 0.97 -0.63 8.20
C GLY A 80 1.05 0.88 8.15
N LEU A 81 1.65 1.48 9.17
CA LEU A 81 1.88 2.93 9.24
C LEU A 81 2.73 3.45 8.08
N GLN A 82 3.72 2.69 7.63
CA GLN A 82 4.53 3.07 6.46
C GLN A 82 3.74 2.96 5.16
N PHE A 83 2.90 1.93 5.00
CA PHE A 83 2.04 1.80 3.82
C PHE A 83 1.03 2.94 3.74
N GLU A 84 0.36 3.24 4.85
CA GLU A 84 -0.56 4.37 4.95
C GLU A 84 0.13 5.69 4.60
N LYS A 85 1.32 5.93 5.17
CA LYS A 85 2.13 7.11 4.85
C LYS A 85 2.44 7.21 3.36
N ILE A 86 2.89 6.13 2.72
CA ILE A 86 3.21 6.09 1.28
C ILE A 86 1.98 6.45 0.44
N LEU A 87 0.81 5.90 0.77
CA LEU A 87 -0.42 6.15 0.02
C LEU A 87 -0.90 7.60 0.19
N LYS A 88 -0.88 8.14 1.40
CA LYS A 88 -1.23 9.55 1.65
C LYS A 88 -0.27 10.53 0.97
N GLU A 89 1.03 10.26 1.00
CA GLU A 89 2.03 11.10 0.29
C GLU A 89 1.75 11.13 -1.23
N MET A 90 1.32 10.01 -1.81
CA MET A 90 0.94 9.98 -3.22
C MET A 90 -0.35 10.74 -3.52
N GLU A 91 -1.38 10.62 -2.68
CA GLU A 91 -2.63 11.38 -2.86
C GLU A 91 -2.36 12.88 -2.86
N VAL A 92 -1.48 13.35 -1.96
CA VAL A 92 -1.04 14.74 -1.90
C VAL A 92 -0.29 15.16 -3.18
N GLU A 93 0.65 14.33 -3.67
CA GLU A 93 1.36 14.62 -4.92
C GLU A 93 0.41 14.70 -6.13
N LEU A 94 -0.59 13.82 -6.21
CA LEU A 94 -1.57 13.81 -7.29
C LEU A 94 -2.49 15.04 -7.22
N SER A 95 -2.94 15.39 -6.01
CA SER A 95 -3.75 16.59 -5.77
C SER A 95 -2.97 17.87 -6.12
N GLY A 96 -1.70 17.97 -5.71
CA GLY A 96 -0.83 19.09 -6.05
C GLY A 96 -0.64 19.25 -7.57
N LYS A 97 -0.41 18.14 -8.29
CA LYS A 97 -0.31 18.15 -9.76
C LYS A 97 -1.61 18.54 -10.46
N GLN A 98 -2.77 18.13 -9.93
CA GLN A 98 -4.06 18.56 -10.46
C GLN A 98 -4.23 20.08 -10.34
N VAL A 99 -3.91 20.66 -9.17
CA VAL A 99 -3.99 22.12 -8.98
C VAL A 99 -3.09 22.86 -9.97
N GLU A 100 -1.85 22.41 -10.18
CA GLU A 100 -0.96 23.00 -11.18
C GLU A 100 -1.55 22.95 -12.60
N LEU A 101 -2.10 21.80 -13.01
CA LEU A 101 -2.73 21.62 -14.32
C LEU A 101 -3.95 22.52 -14.53
N PHE A 102 -4.76 22.78 -13.50
CA PHE A 102 -5.91 23.67 -13.60
C PHE A 102 -5.53 25.15 -13.48
N SER A 103 -4.43 25.48 -12.80
CA SER A 103 -3.94 26.86 -12.66
C SER A 103 -3.21 27.39 -13.90
N GLY A 104 -2.67 26.51 -14.75
CA GLY A 104 -2.00 26.87 -16.01
C GLY A 104 -2.93 27.11 -17.21
N VAL A 105 -4.24 27.07 -17.02
CA VAL A 105 -5.26 27.20 -18.08
C VAL A 105 -6.00 28.55 -18.05
N ASN A 106 -5.62 29.47 -17.14
CA ASN A 106 -6.19 30.84 -17.07
C ASN A 106 -5.23 31.90 -17.63
#